data_AF-A0A146K5U4-F1
#
_entry.id   AF-A0A146K5U4-F1
#
_cell.length_a   1.000
_cell.length_b   1.000
_cell.length_c   1.000
_cell.angle_alpha   90.00
_cell.angle_beta   90.00
_cell.angle_gamma   90.00
#
_symmetry.space_group_name_H-M   'P 1'
#
loop_
_entity.id
_entity.type
_entity.pdbx_description
1 polymer ?
#
loop_
_entity_poly.entity_id
_entity_poly.type
_entity_poly.pdbx_seq_one_letter_code
_entity_poly.pdbx_strand_id
1 'polypeptide(L)'
;FKYKLDLYYTGYYGKQKEPTSNDWQSKINKVTSIQSIQSALEFFQVIEAAPPFQEVQNGFTYYWFKDDVYPSWEQCPGAFMLEFKDERPDDYVKEHPEDWLKIKCDYEAKIISLLMYWMGGTNEEFSNAAIGVVIKIRRARITIQLWYNQCETLNNLREPLATILKSEESIMHKIKMYSIDEVQQQSASNSRKSSRSNSRRSEQRSFSKDKSQQKNDQKRKDFKMK
;
A
#
# COMPACT_ATOMS: atom_id res chain seq x y z
N PHE A 1 -25.53 -6.40 -8.82
CA PHE A 1 -24.67 -5.52 -8.03
C PHE A 1 -25.29 -4.14 -8.02
N LYS A 2 -25.26 -3.45 -6.88
CA LYS A 2 -25.87 -2.13 -6.66
C LYS A 2 -24.89 -0.98 -6.85
N TYR A 3 -23.61 -1.21 -6.57
CA TYR A 3 -22.54 -0.21 -6.70
C TYR A 3 -21.50 -0.70 -7.69
N LYS A 4 -21.06 0.19 -8.58
CA LYS A 4 -20.04 -0.10 -9.59
C LYS A 4 -18.68 0.32 -9.04
N LEU A 5 -17.65 -0.47 -9.37
CA LEU A 5 -16.28 -0.19 -8.95
C LEU A 5 -15.33 -0.19 -10.13
N ASP A 6 -14.28 0.61 -10.00
CA ASP A 6 -13.09 0.59 -10.81
C ASP A 6 -11.90 0.06 -10.01
N LEU A 7 -11.05 -0.72 -10.67
CA LEU A 7 -9.76 -1.14 -10.13
C LEU A 7 -8.65 -0.34 -10.80
N TYR A 8 -7.80 0.24 -9.96
CA TYR A 8 -6.52 0.80 -10.34
C TYR A 8 -5.39 0.15 -9.56
N TYR A 9 -4.17 0.18 -10.07
CA TYR A 9 -3.00 -0.23 -9.30
C TYR A 9 -1.74 0.58 -9.63
N THR A 10 -0.80 0.57 -8.69
CA THR A 10 0.58 1.02 -8.90
C THR A 10 1.54 -0.10 -8.51
N GLY A 11 2.69 -0.19 -9.18
CA GLY A 11 3.73 -1.17 -8.90
C GLY A 11 3.85 -2.24 -10.00
N TYR A 12 4.70 -3.24 -9.76
CA TYR A 12 5.06 -4.24 -10.75
C TYR A 12 4.71 -5.64 -10.30
N TYR A 13 4.43 -6.45 -11.32
CA TYR A 13 4.27 -7.89 -11.23
C TYR A 13 4.88 -8.49 -12.52
N GLY A 14 5.44 -9.69 -12.41
CA GLY A 14 6.13 -10.34 -13.53
C GLY A 14 7.38 -9.59 -14.02
N LYS A 15 7.60 -9.59 -15.35
CA LYS A 15 8.81 -9.04 -16.02
C LYS A 15 8.70 -7.56 -16.45
N GLN A 16 7.65 -6.85 -16.04
CA GLN A 16 7.45 -5.47 -16.47
C GLN A 16 8.42 -4.50 -15.77
N LYS A 17 8.95 -3.53 -16.52
CA LYS A 17 9.91 -2.52 -16.05
C LYS A 17 9.20 -1.35 -15.35
N GLU A 18 9.92 -0.70 -14.44
CA GLU A 18 9.53 0.56 -13.80
C GLU A 18 9.24 1.69 -14.82
N PRO A 19 8.02 2.27 -14.89
CA PRO A 19 7.77 3.61 -15.41
C PRO A 19 8.72 4.59 -14.73
N THR A 20 9.50 5.24 -15.58
CA THR A 20 10.54 6.22 -15.25
C THR A 20 9.98 7.58 -14.83
N SER A 21 8.66 7.72 -14.71
CA SER A 21 8.03 8.98 -14.29
C SER A 21 8.22 9.23 -12.80
N ASN A 22 8.42 10.50 -12.43
CA ASN A 22 8.48 10.94 -11.03
C ASN A 22 7.11 11.31 -10.47
N ASP A 23 6.10 11.49 -11.32
CA ASP A 23 4.74 11.78 -10.87
C ASP A 23 4.02 10.48 -10.46
N TRP A 24 3.39 10.47 -9.30
CA TRP A 24 2.75 9.27 -8.75
C TRP A 24 1.44 8.95 -9.48
N GLN A 25 0.69 9.97 -9.95
CA GLN A 25 -0.55 9.77 -10.68
C GLN A 25 -0.30 9.06 -12.01
N SER A 26 0.78 9.44 -12.69
CA SER A 26 1.24 8.76 -13.91
C SER A 26 1.66 7.30 -13.73
N LYS A 27 1.77 6.79 -12.49
CA LYS A 27 2.06 5.38 -12.18
C LYS A 27 0.81 4.55 -11.92
N ILE A 28 -0.36 5.18 -11.83
CA ILE A 28 -1.64 4.49 -11.61
C ILE A 28 -2.12 3.93 -12.94
N ASN A 29 -2.24 2.61 -13.01
CA ASN A 29 -2.81 1.89 -14.15
C ASN A 29 -4.26 1.52 -13.83
N LYS A 30 -5.20 1.94 -14.68
CA LYS A 30 -6.60 1.50 -14.60
C LYS A 30 -6.74 0.12 -15.25
N VAL A 31 -7.28 -0.85 -14.53
CA VAL A 31 -7.55 -2.21 -15.04
C VAL A 31 -8.88 -2.26 -15.78
N THR A 32 -9.89 -1.56 -15.26
CA THR A 32 -11.23 -1.44 -15.86
C THR A 32 -11.22 -0.42 -17.01
N SER A 33 -10.55 -0.78 -18.12
CA SER A 33 -10.28 0.14 -19.23
C SER A 33 -11.49 0.48 -20.11
N ILE A 34 -12.55 -0.33 -20.09
CA ILE A 34 -13.70 -0.17 -21.00
C ILE A 34 -14.95 0.28 -20.23
N GLN A 35 -15.28 -0.37 -19.11
CA GLN A 35 -16.40 -0.02 -18.24
C GLN A 35 -16.10 -0.42 -16.80
N SER A 36 -16.67 0.32 -15.84
CA SER A 36 -16.66 -0.07 -14.42
C SER A 36 -17.44 -1.35 -14.22
N ILE A 37 -17.09 -2.12 -13.19
CA ILE A 37 -17.62 -3.46 -12.94
C ILE A 37 -19.10 -3.36 -12.54
N GLN A 38 -19.98 -4.00 -13.30
CA GLN A 38 -21.43 -3.94 -13.13
C GLN A 38 -22.05 -5.28 -12.70
N SER A 39 -21.31 -6.38 -12.87
CA SER A 39 -21.78 -7.73 -12.56
C SER A 39 -20.75 -8.56 -11.79
N ALA A 40 -21.21 -9.66 -11.19
CA ALA A 40 -20.33 -10.61 -10.52
C ALA A 40 -19.35 -11.28 -11.50
N LEU A 41 -19.80 -11.58 -12.73
CA LEU A 41 -18.94 -12.17 -13.76
C LEU A 41 -17.78 -11.24 -14.12
N GLU A 42 -18.08 -9.96 -14.40
CA GLU A 42 -17.05 -8.95 -14.67
C GLU A 42 -16.12 -8.76 -13.47
N PHE A 43 -16.64 -8.83 -12.25
CA PHE A 43 -15.82 -8.74 -11.05
C PHE A 43 -14.80 -9.87 -11.00
N PHE A 44 -15.23 -11.12 -11.18
CA PHE A 44 -14.31 -12.26 -11.18
C PHE A 44 -13.32 -12.21 -12.35
N GLN A 45 -13.74 -11.74 -13.53
CA GLN A 45 -12.81 -11.50 -14.66
C GLN A 45 -11.74 -10.45 -14.33
N VAL A 46 -12.11 -9.36 -13.64
CA VAL A 46 -11.15 -8.34 -13.19
C VAL A 46 -10.22 -8.91 -12.12
N ILE A 47 -10.72 -9.72 -11.19
CA ILE A 47 -9.89 -10.40 -10.18
C ILE A 47 -8.91 -11.37 -10.85
N GLU A 48 -9.34 -12.17 -11.82
CA GLU A 48 -8.48 -13.08 -12.59
C GLU A 48 -7.41 -12.34 -13.42
N ALA A 49 -7.74 -11.15 -13.93
CA ALA A 49 -6.80 -10.32 -14.67
C ALA A 49 -5.85 -9.50 -13.77
N ALA A 50 -6.24 -9.25 -12.52
CA ALA A 50 -5.44 -8.53 -11.57
C ALA A 50 -4.29 -9.41 -11.04
N PRO A 51 -3.11 -8.85 -10.78
CA PRO A 51 -2.02 -9.61 -10.17
C PRO A 51 -2.44 -10.09 -8.78
N PRO A 52 -2.20 -11.35 -8.40
CA PRO A 52 -2.55 -11.82 -7.06
C PRO A 52 -1.53 -11.37 -6.01
N PHE A 53 -1.90 -11.35 -4.73
CA PHE A 53 -1.06 -10.74 -3.67
C PHE A 53 0.29 -11.43 -3.49
N GLN A 54 0.37 -12.73 -3.78
CA GLN A 54 1.61 -13.51 -3.76
C GLN A 54 2.62 -13.10 -4.83
N GLU A 55 2.15 -12.65 -6.00
CA GLU A 55 3.01 -12.40 -7.18
C GLU A 55 3.50 -10.96 -7.28
N VAL A 56 2.85 -10.05 -6.55
CA VAL A 56 3.23 -8.63 -6.60
C VAL A 56 4.47 -8.30 -5.80
N GLN A 57 5.24 -7.35 -6.32
CA GLN A 57 6.43 -6.84 -5.64
C GLN A 57 6.10 -5.99 -4.42
N ASN A 58 7.08 -5.86 -3.53
CA ASN A 58 7.01 -4.94 -2.40
C ASN A 58 6.81 -3.51 -2.88
N GLY A 59 5.75 -2.85 -2.42
CA GLY A 59 5.41 -1.50 -2.89
C GLY A 59 4.13 -1.46 -3.73
N PHE A 60 3.64 -2.62 -4.19
CA PHE A 60 2.41 -2.70 -4.97
C PHE A 60 1.21 -2.16 -4.17
N THR A 61 0.33 -1.45 -4.85
CA THR A 61 -0.86 -0.86 -4.25
C THR A 61 -2.05 -1.02 -5.19
N TYR A 62 -3.15 -1.59 -4.69
CA TYR A 62 -4.44 -1.68 -5.37
C TYR A 62 -5.36 -0.57 -4.86
N TYR A 63 -6.19 -0.04 -5.75
CA TYR A 63 -7.16 1.00 -5.46
C TYR A 63 -8.49 0.58 -6.08
N TRP A 64 -9.43 0.19 -5.23
CA TRP A 64 -10.80 -0.11 -5.62
C TRP A 64 -11.66 1.10 -5.27
N PHE A 65 -12.21 1.80 -6.24
CA PHE A 65 -13.01 3.00 -6.00
C PHE A 65 -14.34 2.90 -6.71
N LYS A 66 -15.34 3.66 -6.23
CA LYS A 66 -16.59 3.84 -6.97
C LYS A 66 -16.32 4.33 -8.38
N ASP A 67 -17.25 4.01 -9.27
CA ASP A 67 -17.28 4.59 -10.61
C ASP A 67 -17.21 6.13 -10.51
N ASP A 68 -16.50 6.72 -11.48
CA ASP A 68 -16.26 8.16 -11.57
C ASP A 68 -15.44 8.79 -10.43
N VAL A 69 -14.86 7.99 -9.51
CA VAL A 69 -13.94 8.47 -8.47
C VAL A 69 -12.52 8.03 -8.78
N TYR A 70 -11.62 8.98 -9.05
CA TYR A 70 -10.20 8.69 -9.18
C TYR A 70 -9.56 8.52 -7.80
N PRO A 71 -8.63 7.57 -7.59
CA PRO A 71 -8.00 7.30 -6.30
C PRO A 71 -6.98 8.38 -5.88
N SER A 72 -7.50 9.56 -5.58
CA SER A 72 -6.75 10.78 -5.25
C SER A 72 -7.45 11.50 -4.10
N TRP A 73 -6.65 11.98 -3.14
CA TRP A 73 -7.16 12.71 -1.99
C TRP A 73 -7.82 14.02 -2.43
N GLU A 74 -7.33 14.62 -3.51
CA GLU A 74 -7.84 15.85 -4.10
C GLU A 74 -9.26 15.69 -4.67
N GLN A 75 -9.64 14.47 -5.07
CA GLN A 75 -11.00 14.16 -5.56
C GLN A 75 -11.96 13.72 -4.45
N CYS A 76 -11.48 13.51 -3.23
CA CYS A 76 -12.30 13.07 -2.09
C CYS A 76 -12.20 14.07 -0.92
N PRO A 77 -12.52 15.36 -1.10
CA PRO A 77 -12.41 16.35 -0.02
C PRO A 77 -13.37 16.02 1.12
N GLY A 78 -12.89 16.15 2.36
CA GLY A 78 -13.70 15.92 3.56
C GLY A 78 -14.01 14.44 3.87
N ALA A 79 -13.51 13.50 3.07
CA ALA A 79 -13.63 12.09 3.38
C ALA A 79 -12.70 11.68 4.54
N PHE A 80 -13.03 10.56 5.16
CA PHE A 80 -12.31 9.95 6.26
C PHE A 80 -11.67 8.64 5.80
N MET A 81 -10.59 8.26 6.49
CA MET A 81 -9.89 7.02 6.23
C MET A 81 -9.83 6.16 7.49
N LEU A 82 -10.33 4.92 7.39
CA LEU A 82 -10.09 3.86 8.36
C LEU A 82 -8.93 2.99 7.87
N GLU A 83 -7.86 2.95 8.63
CA GLU A 83 -6.67 2.15 8.32
C GLU A 83 -6.63 0.90 9.19
N PHE A 84 -6.53 -0.25 8.54
CA PHE A 84 -6.21 -1.54 9.11
C PHE A 84 -4.80 -1.95 8.66
N LYS A 85 -4.02 -2.52 9.57
CA LYS A 85 -2.63 -2.90 9.31
C LYS A 85 -2.27 -4.21 9.99
N ASP A 86 -1.72 -5.15 9.22
CA ASP A 86 -1.01 -6.34 9.69
C ASP A 86 0.48 -6.15 9.35
N GLU A 87 1.33 -6.17 10.37
CA GLU A 87 2.76 -5.97 10.24
C GLU A 87 3.48 -7.03 11.07
N ARG A 88 4.42 -7.71 10.42
CA ARG A 88 5.29 -8.72 11.03
C ARG A 88 6.72 -8.19 11.11
N PRO A 89 7.52 -8.69 12.06
CA PRO A 89 8.96 -8.44 12.04
C PRO A 89 9.58 -8.88 10.70
N ASP A 90 10.58 -8.14 10.25
CA ASP A 90 11.26 -8.39 8.99
C ASP A 90 11.95 -9.76 8.93
N ASP A 91 12.34 -10.28 10.11
CA ASP A 91 12.97 -11.59 10.28
C ASP A 91 11.93 -12.72 10.24
N TYR A 92 10.72 -12.51 10.76
CA TYR A 92 9.61 -13.46 10.62
C TYR A 92 9.35 -13.78 9.14
N VAL A 93 9.28 -12.76 8.28
CA VAL A 93 9.01 -12.96 6.84
C VAL A 93 10.14 -13.71 6.13
N LYS A 94 11.38 -13.59 6.62
CA LYS A 94 12.52 -14.33 6.08
C LYS A 94 12.55 -15.78 6.56
N GLU A 95 12.26 -16.00 7.84
CA GLU A 95 12.29 -17.31 8.48
C GLU A 95 11.06 -18.16 8.13
N HIS A 96 9.92 -17.50 7.89
CA HIS A 96 8.61 -18.10 7.61
C HIS A 96 8.00 -17.57 6.30
N PRO A 97 8.66 -17.77 5.14
CA PRO A 97 8.18 -17.23 3.86
C PRO A 97 6.85 -17.84 3.41
N GLU A 98 6.61 -19.11 3.70
CA GLU A 98 5.35 -19.80 3.35
C GLU A 98 4.18 -19.31 4.21
N ASP A 99 4.39 -19.08 5.51
CA ASP A 99 3.36 -18.52 6.38
C ASP A 99 3.02 -17.09 5.96
N TRP A 100 4.02 -16.29 5.58
CA TRP A 100 3.77 -14.95 5.05
C TRP A 100 2.98 -14.98 3.73
N LEU A 101 3.26 -15.96 2.87
CA LEU A 101 2.50 -16.20 1.64
C LEU A 101 1.04 -16.54 1.95
N LYS A 102 0.79 -17.45 2.90
CA LYS A 102 -0.55 -17.81 3.36
C LYS A 102 -1.30 -16.58 3.88
N ILE A 103 -0.66 -15.76 4.72
CA ILE A 103 -1.24 -14.51 5.22
C ILE A 103 -1.68 -13.59 4.06
N LYS A 104 -0.85 -13.44 3.01
CA LYS A 104 -1.21 -12.64 1.84
C LYS A 104 -2.46 -13.17 1.13
N CYS A 105 -2.51 -14.47 0.87
CA CYS A 105 -3.66 -15.12 0.23
C CYS A 105 -4.94 -14.98 1.07
N ASP A 106 -4.82 -15.12 2.41
CA ASP A 106 -5.96 -14.96 3.32
C ASP A 106 -6.51 -13.53 3.27
N TYR A 107 -5.64 -12.51 3.21
CA TYR A 107 -6.08 -11.14 3.05
C TYR A 107 -6.69 -10.87 1.68
N GLU A 108 -6.17 -11.47 0.61
CA GLU A 108 -6.75 -11.35 -0.72
C GLU A 108 -8.20 -11.87 -0.73
N ALA A 109 -8.45 -13.06 -0.18
CA ALA A 109 -9.78 -13.62 -0.07
C ALA A 109 -10.74 -12.73 0.76
N LYS A 110 -10.25 -12.16 1.86
CA LYS A 110 -11.03 -11.23 2.71
C LYS A 110 -11.35 -9.92 1.99
N ILE A 111 -10.41 -9.40 1.20
CA ILE A 111 -10.63 -8.21 0.37
C ILE A 111 -11.66 -8.50 -0.71
N ILE A 112 -11.58 -9.65 -1.40
CA ILE A 112 -12.59 -10.06 -2.38
C ILE A 112 -13.97 -10.11 -1.72
N SER A 113 -14.06 -10.66 -0.52
CA SER A 113 -15.31 -10.73 0.26
C SER A 113 -15.83 -9.33 0.64
N LEU A 114 -14.95 -8.43 1.07
CA LEU A 114 -15.28 -7.04 1.36
C LEU A 114 -15.82 -6.31 0.12
N LEU A 115 -15.19 -6.50 -1.04
CA LEU A 115 -15.60 -5.90 -2.30
C LEU A 115 -16.96 -6.43 -2.75
N MET A 116 -17.21 -7.75 -2.65
CA MET A 116 -18.53 -8.32 -2.95
C MET A 116 -19.61 -7.79 -2.00
N TYR A 117 -19.30 -7.68 -0.70
CA TYR A 117 -20.21 -7.11 0.29
C TYR A 117 -20.58 -5.66 -0.07
N TRP A 118 -19.58 -4.88 -0.49
CA TRP A 118 -19.75 -3.50 -0.93
C TRP A 118 -20.57 -3.39 -2.22
N MET A 119 -20.16 -4.07 -3.29
CA MET A 119 -20.80 -4.04 -4.61
C MET A 119 -22.21 -4.62 -4.57
N GLY A 120 -22.42 -5.64 -3.74
CA GLY A 120 -23.71 -6.25 -3.49
C GLY A 120 -24.70 -5.32 -2.79
N GLY A 121 -24.22 -4.30 -2.08
CA GLY A 121 -25.07 -3.43 -1.27
C GLY A 121 -25.64 -4.14 -0.05
N THR A 122 -24.95 -5.16 0.48
CA THR A 122 -25.45 -6.00 1.58
C THR A 122 -25.72 -5.18 2.85
N ASN A 123 -24.97 -4.11 3.06
CA ASN A 123 -25.32 -3.03 3.98
C ASN A 123 -25.31 -1.72 3.21
N GLU A 124 -26.49 -1.12 3.04
CA GLU A 124 -26.66 0.10 2.25
C GLU A 124 -25.96 1.31 2.88
N GLU A 125 -25.98 1.40 4.20
CA GLU A 125 -25.33 2.48 4.95
C GLU A 125 -23.82 2.49 4.68
N PHE A 126 -23.19 1.31 4.79
CA PHE A 126 -21.79 1.09 4.44
C PHE A 126 -21.54 1.37 2.97
N SER A 127 -22.34 0.79 2.09
CA SER A 127 -22.04 0.81 0.65
C SER A 127 -22.23 2.21 0.04
N ASN A 128 -23.17 2.99 0.59
CA ASN A 128 -23.34 4.41 0.26
C ASN A 128 -22.20 5.26 0.80
N ALA A 129 -21.80 5.07 2.05
CA ALA A 129 -20.76 5.88 2.68
C ALA A 129 -19.35 5.60 2.10
N ALA A 130 -19.05 4.34 1.78
CA ALA A 130 -17.77 3.92 1.24
C ALA A 130 -17.50 4.53 -0.14
N ILE A 131 -16.27 4.99 -0.35
CA ILE A 131 -15.79 5.64 -1.58
C ILE A 131 -14.76 4.75 -2.27
N GLY A 132 -13.85 4.17 -1.47
CA GLY A 132 -12.73 3.42 -1.98
C GLY A 132 -12.05 2.54 -0.93
N VAL A 133 -11.40 1.49 -1.39
CA VAL A 133 -10.53 0.61 -0.62
C VAL A 133 -9.14 0.63 -1.26
N VAL A 134 -8.13 0.98 -0.47
CA VAL A 134 -6.72 0.97 -0.89
C VAL A 134 -6.01 -0.16 -0.18
N ILE A 135 -5.38 -1.07 -0.92
CA ILE A 135 -4.56 -2.15 -0.36
C ILE A 135 -3.11 -1.95 -0.73
N LYS A 136 -2.24 -1.81 0.28
CA LYS A 136 -0.80 -1.63 0.13
C LYS A 136 -0.08 -2.91 0.55
N ILE A 137 0.58 -3.56 -0.40
CA ILE A 137 1.42 -4.73 -0.15
C ILE A 137 2.87 -4.27 0.00
N ARG A 138 3.47 -4.57 1.15
CA ARG A 138 4.88 -4.29 1.48
C ARG A 138 5.51 -5.56 2.00
N ARG A 139 6.84 -5.56 2.11
CA ARG A 139 7.64 -6.74 2.45
C ARG A 139 7.12 -7.51 3.65
N ALA A 140 6.90 -6.82 4.77
CA ALA A 140 6.43 -7.41 6.01
C ALA A 140 5.16 -6.73 6.53
N ARG A 141 4.39 -6.11 5.63
CA ARG A 141 3.19 -5.37 6.00
C ARG A 141 2.14 -5.39 4.91
N ILE A 142 0.90 -5.61 5.31
CA ILE A 142 -0.29 -5.35 4.51
C ILE A 142 -1.05 -4.20 5.19
N THR A 143 -1.44 -3.20 4.41
CA THR A 143 -2.24 -2.08 4.91
C THR A 143 -3.48 -1.94 4.05
N ILE A 144 -4.64 -1.96 4.68
CA ILE A 144 -5.95 -1.82 4.04
C ILE A 144 -6.53 -0.50 4.55
N GLN A 145 -6.92 0.38 3.63
CA GLN A 145 -7.48 1.69 3.96
C GLN A 145 -8.86 1.79 3.33
N LEU A 146 -9.89 1.96 4.14
CA LEU A 146 -11.24 2.25 3.66
C LEU A 146 -11.49 3.76 3.73
N TRP A 147 -11.95 4.33 2.62
CA TRP A 147 -12.30 5.73 2.47
C TRP A 147 -13.81 5.89 2.45
N TYR A 148 -14.34 6.90 3.15
CA TYR A 148 -15.79 7.12 3.27
C TYR A 148 -16.14 8.60 3.51
N ASN A 149 -17.33 9.01 3.07
CA ASN A 149 -17.77 10.43 3.05
C ASN A 149 -18.43 10.91 4.35
N GLN A 150 -18.85 10.01 5.26
CA GLN A 150 -19.66 10.37 6.43
C GLN A 150 -19.09 9.76 7.73
N CYS A 151 -18.82 10.61 8.72
CA CYS A 151 -18.24 10.17 10.01
C CYS A 151 -19.26 9.52 10.94
N GLU A 152 -20.55 9.88 10.87
CA GLU A 152 -21.57 9.40 11.81
C GLU A 152 -21.85 7.89 11.68
N THR A 153 -21.56 7.34 10.50
CA THR A 153 -21.67 5.93 10.15
C THR A 153 -20.62 5.05 10.84
N LEU A 154 -19.55 5.62 11.40
CA LEU A 154 -18.33 4.90 11.79
C LEU A 154 -18.53 3.71 12.72
N ASN A 155 -19.41 3.85 13.72
CA ASN A 155 -19.65 2.77 14.68
C ASN A 155 -20.30 1.57 13.99
N ASN A 156 -21.15 1.83 12.99
CA ASN A 156 -21.78 0.81 12.16
C ASN A 156 -20.83 0.22 11.11
N LEU A 157 -19.78 0.94 10.72
CA LEU A 157 -18.78 0.48 9.73
C LEU A 157 -17.63 -0.32 10.36
N ARG A 158 -17.29 -0.04 11.61
CA ARG A 158 -16.11 -0.62 12.27
C ARG A 158 -16.28 -2.12 12.53
N GLU A 159 -17.45 -2.55 12.95
CA GLU A 159 -17.73 -3.97 13.24
C GLU A 159 -17.71 -4.85 11.99
N PRO A 160 -18.39 -4.51 10.87
CA PRO A 160 -18.32 -5.30 9.64
C PRO A 160 -16.90 -5.41 9.08
N LEU A 161 -16.13 -4.30 9.04
CA LEU A 161 -14.73 -4.32 8.63
C LEU A 161 -13.86 -5.16 9.55
N ALA A 162 -14.01 -4.99 10.86
CA ALA A 162 -13.26 -5.78 11.83
C ALA A 162 -13.60 -7.27 11.73
N THR A 163 -14.85 -7.61 11.40
CA THR A 163 -15.32 -8.98 11.23
C THR A 163 -14.76 -9.60 9.95
N ILE A 164 -14.88 -8.90 8.81
CA ILE A 164 -14.39 -9.39 7.51
C ILE A 164 -12.86 -9.49 7.50
N LEU A 165 -12.16 -8.53 8.13
CA LEU A 165 -10.70 -8.47 8.13
C LEU A 165 -10.07 -9.17 9.34
N LYS A 166 -10.87 -9.76 10.25
CA LYS A 166 -10.34 -10.49 11.41
C LYS A 166 -9.45 -11.63 10.91
N SER A 167 -8.22 -11.71 11.40
CA SER A 167 -7.39 -12.90 11.25
C SER A 167 -7.13 -13.49 12.63
N GLU A 168 -7.38 -14.78 12.79
CA GLU A 168 -7.09 -15.51 14.04
C GLU A 168 -5.58 -15.54 14.33
N GLU A 169 -4.75 -15.46 13.28
CA GLU A 169 -3.29 -15.52 13.36
C GLU A 169 -2.62 -14.13 13.41
N SER A 170 -3.39 -13.04 13.48
CA SER A 170 -2.85 -11.66 13.48
C SER A 170 -2.43 -11.20 14.88
N ILE A 171 -1.15 -10.89 15.00
CA ILE A 171 -0.47 -10.52 16.26
C ILE A 171 -0.76 -9.06 16.64
N MET A 172 -1.14 -8.19 15.69
CA MET A 172 -1.35 -6.77 15.99
C MET A 172 -2.28 -6.08 15.00
N HIS A 173 -3.54 -5.91 15.39
CA HIS A 173 -4.50 -5.08 14.68
C HIS A 173 -4.43 -3.65 15.20
N LYS A 174 -3.91 -2.72 14.40
CA LYS A 174 -4.09 -1.29 14.66
C LYS A 174 -5.14 -0.75 13.70
N ILE A 175 -6.34 -0.54 14.23
CA ILE A 175 -7.38 0.21 13.53
C ILE A 175 -7.19 1.67 13.90
N LYS A 176 -6.79 2.50 12.94
CA LYS A 176 -6.61 3.94 13.12
C LYS A 176 -7.54 4.72 12.20
N MET A 177 -7.99 5.86 12.66
CA MET A 177 -8.81 6.78 11.89
C MET A 177 -8.04 8.06 11.66
N TYR A 178 -8.17 8.61 10.46
CA TYR A 178 -7.61 9.90 10.08
C TYR A 178 -8.62 10.63 9.21
N SER A 179 -8.67 11.95 9.31
CA SER A 179 -9.26 12.73 8.22
C SER A 179 -8.31 12.73 7.02
N ILE A 180 -8.83 12.80 5.80
CA ILE A 180 -7.97 12.89 4.62
C ILE A 180 -7.05 14.13 4.69
N ASP A 181 -7.53 15.23 5.25
CA ASP A 181 -6.76 16.45 5.43
C ASP A 181 -5.55 16.24 6.37
N GLU A 182 -5.72 15.46 7.45
CA GLU A 182 -4.61 15.07 8.34
C GLU A 182 -3.58 14.21 7.60
N VAL A 183 -4.03 13.28 6.75
CA VAL A 183 -3.14 12.43 5.95
C VAL A 183 -2.36 13.27 4.92
N GLN A 184 -3.00 14.27 4.31
CA GLN A 184 -2.33 15.21 3.40
C GLN A 184 -1.25 16.00 4.14
N GLN A 185 -1.54 16.53 5.33
CA GLN A 185 -0.55 17.26 6.14
C GLN A 185 0.63 16.36 6.58
N GLN A 186 0.36 15.10 6.93
CA GLN A 186 1.40 14.13 7.29
C GLN A 186 2.27 13.72 6.08
N SER A 187 1.68 13.57 4.90
CA SER A 187 2.43 13.23 3.68
C SER A 187 3.31 14.40 3.21
N ALA A 188 2.81 15.64 3.28
CA ALA A 188 3.56 16.86 3.00
C ALA A 188 4.72 17.10 3.98
N SER A 189 4.57 16.69 5.25
CA SER A 189 5.63 16.80 6.26
C SER A 189 6.67 15.68 6.19
N ASN A 190 6.27 14.47 5.78
CA ASN A 190 7.18 13.33 5.61
C ASN A 190 8.02 13.40 4.32
N SER A 191 7.50 13.97 3.23
CA SER A 191 8.29 14.24 2.01
C SER A 191 9.41 15.26 2.25
N ARG A 192 9.25 16.16 3.24
CA ARG A 192 10.30 17.10 3.69
C ARG A 192 11.33 16.48 4.64
N LYS A 193 11.04 15.33 5.26
CA LYS A 193 11.99 14.62 6.13
C LYS A 193 12.88 13.64 5.37
N SER A 194 12.42 13.06 4.26
CA SER A 194 13.23 12.12 3.44
C SER A 194 14.38 12.81 2.68
N SER A 195 14.30 14.13 2.48
CA SER A 195 15.37 14.93 1.85
C SER A 195 16.45 15.41 2.84
N ARG A 196 16.22 15.32 4.16
CA ARG A 196 17.21 15.69 5.20
C ARG A 196 17.98 14.52 5.80
N SER A 197 17.53 13.28 5.63
CA SER A 197 18.23 12.10 6.17
C SER A 197 19.39 11.62 5.30
N ASN A 198 19.44 11.99 4.01
CA ASN A 198 20.54 11.62 3.12
C ASN A 198 21.68 12.65 3.05
N SER A 199 21.49 13.91 3.44
CA SER A 199 22.60 14.90 3.41
C SER A 199 23.60 14.72 4.55
N ARG A 200 23.16 14.25 5.74
CA ARG A 200 24.08 13.97 6.86
C ARG A 200 24.84 12.65 6.71
N ARG A 201 24.33 11.70 5.93
CA ARG A 201 24.97 10.39 5.73
C ARG A 201 25.97 10.39 4.55
N SER A 202 25.85 11.35 3.62
CA SER A 202 26.87 11.60 2.59
C SER A 202 28.08 12.37 3.13
N GLU A 203 27.91 13.31 4.07
CA GLU A 203 29.04 14.06 4.67
C GLU A 203 29.94 13.19 5.58
N GLN A 204 29.40 12.16 6.25
CA GLN A 204 30.23 11.25 7.05
C GLN A 204 31.03 10.22 6.22
N ARG A 205 30.66 9.98 4.96
CA ARG A 205 31.42 9.09 4.06
C ARG A 205 32.54 9.81 3.30
N SER A 206 32.45 11.13 3.10
CA SER A 206 33.54 11.93 2.53
C SER A 206 34.71 12.14 3.49
N PHE A 207 34.48 12.16 4.81
CA PHE A 207 35.57 12.28 5.80
C PHE A 207 36.35 10.99 6.09
N SER A 208 35.89 9.83 5.57
CA SER A 208 36.52 8.53 5.84
C SER A 208 37.38 8.00 4.69
N LYS A 209 37.45 8.73 3.55
CA LYS A 209 38.31 8.34 2.41
C LYS A 209 39.70 8.97 2.39
N ASP A 210 39.96 10.00 3.20
CA ASP A 210 41.29 10.64 3.25
C ASP A 210 42.30 9.96 4.20
N LYS A 211 41.84 9.17 5.18
CA LYS A 211 42.76 8.47 6.11
C LYS A 211 43.31 7.14 5.60
N SER A 212 42.73 6.57 4.54
CA SER A 212 43.18 5.31 3.94
C SER A 212 44.23 5.50 2.83
N GLN A 213 44.38 6.71 2.27
CA GLN A 213 45.47 7.00 1.32
C GLN A 213 46.81 7.33 2.01
N GLN A 214 46.81 7.98 3.19
CA GLN A 214 48.06 8.25 3.92
C GLN A 214 48.76 7.00 4.47
N LYS A 215 48.05 5.89 4.73
CA LYS A 215 48.67 4.65 5.22
C LYS A 215 49.35 3.81 4.13
N ASN A 216 49.01 3.99 2.85
CA ASN A 216 49.62 3.23 1.76
C ASN A 216 50.89 3.89 1.21
N ASP A 217 51.05 5.21 1.34
CA ASP A 217 52.28 5.90 0.92
C ASP A 217 53.41 5.82 1.95
N GLN A 218 53.11 5.63 3.24
CA GLN A 218 54.14 5.40 4.27
C GLN A 218 54.82 4.01 4.09
N LYS A 219 54.05 2.96 3.78
CA LYS A 219 54.59 1.60 3.56
C LYS A 219 55.47 1.45 2.32
N ARG A 220 55.31 2.34 1.32
CA ARG A 220 56.15 2.33 0.12
C ARG A 220 57.51 3.02 0.30
N LYS A 221 57.69 3.86 1.32
CA LYS A 221 59.00 4.48 1.62
C LYS A 221 59.91 3.58 2.45
N ASP A 222 59.36 2.71 3.30
CA ASP A 222 60.16 1.83 4.16
C ASP A 222 60.70 0.57 3.44
N PHE A 223 60.27 0.31 2.20
CA PHE A 223 60.76 -0.83 1.39
C PHE A 223 61.93 -0.48 0.46
N LYS A 224 62.41 0.78 0.46
CA LYS A 224 63.56 1.24 -0.35
C LYS A 224 64.84 1.52 0.46
N MET A 225 64.86 1.18 1.75
CA MET A 225 66.08 1.19 2.56
C MET A 225 66.28 -0.16 3.26
N LYS A 226 66.56 -1.20 2.47
CA LYS A 226 67.34 -2.38 2.87
C LYS A 226 68.07 -2.90 1.63
#